data_AF-A0AAD4GCW7-F1
#
_entry.id   AF-A0AAD4GCW7-F1
#
_cell.length_a   1.000
_cell.length_b   1.000
_cell.length_c   1.000
_cell.angle_alpha   90.00
_cell.angle_beta   90.00
_cell.angle_gamma   90.00
#
_symmetry.space_group_name_H-M   'P 1'
#
loop_
_entity.id
_entity.type
_entity.pdbx_description
1 polymer ?
#
loop_
_entity_poly.entity_id
_entity_poly.type
_entity_poly.pdbx_seq_one_letter_code
_entity_poly.pdbx_strand_id
1 'polypeptide(L)'
;MWTYIASGKRLSVQWNAWLTHTRSDPPSIEELKADLERQHRVQMNAAILEARDKEEREHMVRLAQPPGSHPPVPELRLGEAPEQTRTEPSVHTRSDSAPSSTVRDPWAEVKRGSDEPQPWTPVVRRK
;
A
#
# COMPACT_ATOMS: atom_id res chain seq x y z
N MET A 1 -29.35 27.56 -6.21
CA MET A 1 -28.15 26.78 -5.89
C MET A 1 -28.60 25.33 -5.73
N TRP A 2 -28.05 24.39 -6.50
CA TRP A 2 -28.66 23.08 -6.74
C TRP A 2 -28.67 22.20 -5.47
N THR A 3 -29.87 21.88 -4.96
CA THR A 3 -30.14 21.19 -3.70
C THR A 3 -29.96 19.67 -3.75
N TYR A 4 -29.63 19.10 -4.92
CA TYR A 4 -29.37 17.67 -5.09
C TYR A 4 -28.08 17.17 -4.42
N ILE A 5 -27.22 18.11 -3.96
CA ILE A 5 -26.05 17.83 -3.13
C ILE A 5 -26.43 17.69 -1.64
N ALA A 6 -27.64 18.11 -1.24
CA ALA A 6 -28.07 18.19 0.16
C ALA A 6 -28.78 16.93 0.70
N SER A 7 -29.10 15.95 -0.16
CA SER A 7 -29.35 14.61 0.37
C SER A 7 -27.98 14.05 0.79
N GLY A 8 -27.84 13.48 1.99
CA GLY A 8 -26.54 13.04 2.54
C GLY A 8 -25.79 11.95 1.75
N LYS A 9 -26.13 11.73 0.48
CA LYS A 9 -25.51 10.80 -0.45
C LYS A 9 -24.78 11.62 -1.53
N ARG A 10 -23.46 11.56 -1.52
CA ARG A 10 -22.61 12.20 -2.54
C ARG A 10 -22.77 11.46 -3.87
N LEU A 11 -23.10 12.19 -4.94
CA LEU A 11 -23.12 11.64 -6.31
C LEU A 11 -21.70 11.29 -6.76
N SER A 12 -21.58 10.26 -7.61
CA SER A 12 -20.28 9.95 -8.23
C SER A 12 -19.80 11.11 -9.11
N VAL A 13 -18.49 11.22 -9.28
CA VAL A 13 -17.89 12.29 -10.09
C VAL A 13 -18.41 12.27 -11.53
N GLN A 14 -18.64 11.08 -12.08
CA GLN A 14 -19.15 10.91 -13.45
C GLN A 14 -20.56 11.48 -13.62
N TRP A 15 -21.45 11.28 -12.64
CA TRP A 15 -22.79 11.90 -12.64
C TRP A 15 -22.71 13.41 -12.52
N ASN A 16 -21.84 13.93 -11.65
CA ASN A 16 -21.63 15.37 -11.56
C ASN A 16 -21.16 15.96 -12.89
N ALA A 17 -20.22 15.33 -13.58
CA ALA A 17 -19.70 15.81 -14.87
C ALA A 17 -20.77 15.87 -15.97
N TRP A 18 -21.72 14.93 -15.98
CA TRP A 18 -22.85 14.97 -16.90
C TRP A 18 -23.88 16.05 -16.52
N LEU A 19 -24.22 16.16 -15.23
CA LEU A 19 -25.15 17.19 -14.74
C LEU A 19 -24.60 18.62 -14.90
N THR A 20 -23.28 18.80 -14.87
CA THR A 20 -22.61 20.08 -15.16
C THR A 20 -22.35 20.29 -16.66
N HIS A 21 -22.86 19.40 -17.53
CA HIS A 21 -22.69 19.45 -18.99
C HIS A 21 -21.23 19.50 -19.44
N THR A 22 -20.31 18.99 -18.61
CA THR A 22 -18.89 18.85 -18.94
C THR A 22 -18.64 17.58 -19.74
N ARG A 23 -19.56 16.61 -19.66
CA ARG A 23 -19.58 15.37 -20.42
C ARG A 23 -20.87 15.32 -21.24
N SER A 24 -20.76 14.97 -22.52
CA SER A 24 -21.89 14.88 -23.46
C SER A 24 -22.83 13.73 -23.14
N ASP A 25 -22.27 12.53 -22.93
CA ASP A 25 -23.05 11.31 -22.70
C ASP A 25 -23.18 10.99 -21.21
N PRO A 26 -24.32 10.45 -20.77
CA PRO A 26 -24.47 10.01 -19.39
C PRO A 26 -23.51 8.86 -19.05
N PRO A 27 -23.08 8.73 -17.79
CA PRO A 27 -22.30 7.58 -17.36
C PRO A 27 -23.09 6.28 -17.48
N SER A 28 -22.42 5.20 -17.89
CA SER A 28 -23.03 3.88 -17.95
C SER A 28 -22.96 3.17 -16.59
N ILE A 29 -23.85 2.20 -16.36
CA ILE A 29 -23.86 1.42 -15.11
C ILE A 29 -22.56 0.60 -14.97
N GLU A 30 -22.05 0.07 -16.08
CA GLU A 30 -20.80 -0.70 -16.11
C GLU A 30 -19.60 0.16 -15.75
N GLU A 31 -19.55 1.39 -16.25
CA GLU A 31 -18.50 2.36 -15.92
C GLU A 31 -18.50 2.68 -14.42
N LEU A 32 -19.68 2.89 -13.83
CA LEU A 32 -19.81 3.15 -12.40
C LEU A 32 -19.35 1.96 -11.55
N LYS A 33 -19.68 0.73 -11.96
CA LYS A 33 -19.22 -0.49 -11.28
C LYS A 33 -17.70 -0.66 -11.37
N ALA A 34 -17.14 -0.48 -12.57
CA ALA A 34 -15.71 -0.54 -12.78
C ALA A 34 -14.96 0.54 -11.98
N ASP A 35 -15.55 1.73 -11.82
CA ASP A 35 -15.00 2.80 -10.99
C ASP A 35 -14.91 2.39 -9.51
N LEU A 36 -15.97 1.78 -8.96
CA LEU A 36 -15.98 1.27 -7.59
C LEU A 36 -14.95 0.15 -7.38
N GLU A 37 -14.85 -0.79 -8.31
CA GLU A 37 -13.83 -1.85 -8.23
C GLU A 37 -12.41 -1.28 -8.28
N ARG A 38 -12.18 -0.27 -9.13
CA ARG A 38 -10.89 0.42 -9.19
C ARG A 38 -10.58 1.12 -7.87
N GLN A 39 -11.54 1.84 -7.30
CA GLN A 39 -11.38 2.51 -6.01
C GLN A 39 -10.98 1.51 -4.91
N HIS A 40 -11.63 0.35 -4.86
CA HIS A 40 -11.30 -0.72 -3.91
C HIS A 40 -9.86 -1.24 -4.09
N ARG A 41 -9.44 -1.51 -5.32
CA ARG A 41 -8.06 -1.96 -5.63
C ARG A 41 -7.03 -0.90 -5.23
N VAL A 42 -7.29 0.36 -5.54
CA VAL A 42 -6.40 1.48 -5.18
C VAL A 42 -6.29 1.63 -3.68
N GLN A 43 -7.41 1.52 -2.94
CA GLN A 43 -7.40 1.62 -1.49
C GLN A 43 -6.55 0.50 -0.85
N MET A 44 -6.70 -0.74 -1.35
CA MET A 44 -5.90 -1.87 -0.88
C MET A 44 -4.40 -1.65 -1.17
N ASN A 45 -4.05 -1.22 -2.38
CA ASN A 45 -2.66 -0.94 -2.75
C ASN A 45 -2.07 0.20 -1.93
N ALA A 46 -2.86 1.27 -1.69
CA ALA A 46 -2.45 2.39 -0.87
C ALA A 46 -2.14 1.95 0.56
N ALA A 47 -2.96 1.08 1.15
CA ALA A 47 -2.71 0.53 2.49
C ALA A 47 -1.41 -0.30 2.56
N ILE A 48 -1.09 -1.07 1.51
CA ILE A 48 0.16 -1.83 1.43
C ILE A 48 1.37 -0.89 1.37
N LEU A 49 1.28 0.17 0.55
CA LEU A 49 2.35 1.16 0.43
C LEU A 49 2.53 1.95 1.73
N GLU A 50 1.44 2.35 2.38
CA GLU A 50 1.50 3.06 3.66
C GLU A 50 2.21 2.23 4.76
N ALA A 51 1.99 0.91 4.79
CA ALA A 51 2.70 0.02 5.70
C ALA A 51 4.21 0.01 5.43
N ARG A 52 4.62 -0.08 4.15
CA ARG A 52 6.04 -0.04 3.75
C ARG A 52 6.68 1.32 4.03
N ASP A 53 5.99 2.40 3.67
CA ASP A 53 6.44 3.77 3.93
C ASP A 53 6.65 4.03 5.42
N LYS A 54 5.83 3.40 6.28
CA LYS A 54 6.02 3.50 7.73
C LYS A 54 7.31 2.81 8.19
N GLU A 55 7.57 1.60 7.72
CA GLU A 55 8.80 0.85 8.03
C GLU A 55 10.05 1.60 7.52
N GLU A 56 10.01 2.09 6.29
CA GLU A 56 11.10 2.87 5.71
C GLU A 56 11.34 4.17 6.46
N ARG A 57 10.27 4.88 6.85
CA ARG A 57 10.37 6.09 7.66
C ARG A 57 11.01 5.83 9.02
N GLU A 58 10.64 4.73 9.68
CA GLU A 58 11.28 4.31 10.94
C GLU A 58 12.76 3.97 10.76
N HIS A 59 13.11 3.28 9.68
CA HIS A 59 14.49 2.95 9.36
C HIS A 59 15.33 4.20 9.06
N MET A 60 14.80 5.15 8.28
CA MET A 60 15.44 6.43 8.01
C MET A 60 15.65 7.25 9.30
N VAL A 61 14.65 7.29 10.18
CA VAL A 61 14.78 7.97 11.49
C VAL A 61 15.89 7.33 12.33
N ARG A 62 16.01 6.00 12.34
CA ARG A 62 17.11 5.31 13.05
C ARG A 62 18.48 5.65 12.48
N LEU A 63 18.62 5.68 11.16
CA LEU A 63 19.90 6.02 10.51
C LEU A 63 20.27 7.51 10.64
N ALA A 64 19.27 8.39 10.72
CA ALA A 64 19.48 9.83 10.89
C ALA A 64 19.80 10.23 12.34
N GLN A 65 19.62 9.34 13.33
CA GLN A 65 20.05 9.62 14.69
C GLN A 65 21.59 9.62 14.79
N PRO A 66 22.22 10.69 15.29
CA PRO A 66 23.65 10.68 15.56
C PRO A 66 23.97 9.63 16.64
N PRO A 67 25.15 8.99 16.60
CA PRO A 67 25.58 8.05 17.64
C PRO A 67 25.77 8.82 18.96
N GLY A 68 24.72 8.91 19.78
CA GLY A 68 24.74 9.63 21.06
C GLY A 68 23.39 10.14 21.56
N SER A 69 22.33 10.19 20.74
CA SER A 69 20.99 10.56 21.22
C SER A 69 20.23 9.32 21.68
N HIS A 70 20.35 9.00 22.97
CA HIS A 70 19.55 7.96 23.62
C HIS A 70 18.06 8.29 23.51
N PRO A 71 17.16 7.34 23.19
CA PRO A 71 15.74 7.54 23.45
C PRO A 71 15.53 7.69 24.96
N PRO A 72 14.60 8.52 25.46
CA PRO A 72 14.19 8.46 26.85
C PRO A 72 13.59 7.08 27.07
N VAL A 73 14.35 6.21 27.74
CA VAL A 73 13.92 4.91 28.20
C VAL A 73 12.68 5.13 29.07
N PRO A 74 11.51 4.54 28.75
CA PRO A 74 10.44 4.48 29.72
C PRO A 74 10.97 3.66 30.89
N GLU A 75 11.11 4.31 32.03
CA GLU A 75 11.60 3.74 33.28
C GLU A 75 10.70 2.58 33.71
N LEU A 76 11.01 1.38 33.21
CA LEU A 76 10.43 0.12 33.64
C LEU A 76 10.82 -0.09 35.10
N ARG A 77 9.88 0.16 35.99
CA ARG A 77 9.99 -0.21 37.40
C ARG A 77 10.21 -1.72 37.51
N LEU A 78 11.40 -2.07 37.99
CA LEU A 78 11.76 -3.39 38.48
C LEU A 78 10.88 -3.72 39.69
N GLY A 79 10.08 -4.78 39.60
CA GLY A 79 9.24 -5.27 40.69
C GLY A 79 8.89 -6.74 40.48
N GLU A 80 9.75 -7.59 41.03
CA GLU A 80 9.49 -8.95 41.53
C GLU A 80 8.95 -10.04 40.59
N ALA A 81 9.84 -10.99 40.27
CA ALA A 81 9.48 -12.39 40.03
C ALA A 81 9.14 -13.08 41.37
N PRO A 82 8.38 -14.20 41.34
CA PRO A 82 9.11 -15.46 41.43
C PRO A 82 8.64 -16.58 40.49
N GLU A 83 9.57 -17.52 40.34
CA GLU A 83 9.56 -18.81 39.67
C GLU A 83 8.26 -19.64 39.77
N GLN A 84 7.99 -20.45 38.72
CA GLN A 84 7.79 -21.90 38.91
C GLN A 84 7.84 -22.72 37.59
N THR A 85 8.78 -23.67 37.59
CA THR A 85 8.72 -25.04 37.03
C THR A 85 8.45 -25.28 35.53
N ARG A 86 9.54 -25.54 34.81
CA ARG A 86 9.88 -26.79 34.07
C ARG A 86 8.71 -27.75 33.75
N THR A 87 8.58 -28.15 32.47
CA THR A 87 8.76 -29.54 31.94
C THR A 87 8.35 -29.61 30.46
N GLU A 88 9.32 -29.87 29.56
CA GLU A 88 9.07 -30.56 28.27
C GLU A 88 9.02 -32.08 28.53
N PRO A 89 8.27 -32.84 27.72
CA PRO A 89 8.92 -33.67 26.68
C PRO A 89 8.16 -33.61 25.33
N SER A 90 8.83 -33.49 24.19
CA SER A 90 9.52 -34.56 23.42
C SER A 90 8.64 -35.20 22.33
N VAL A 91 8.95 -34.78 21.09
CA VAL A 91 9.08 -35.51 19.81
C VAL A 91 7.92 -36.01 18.92
N HIS A 92 8.17 -35.76 17.62
CA HIS A 92 7.82 -36.46 16.39
C HIS A 92 6.43 -36.24 15.77
N THR A 93 6.44 -35.54 14.63
CA THR A 93 5.87 -36.11 13.40
C THR A 93 6.67 -35.68 12.17
N ARG A 94 7.18 -36.71 11.47
CA ARG A 94 7.72 -36.68 10.10
C ARG A 94 6.58 -36.44 9.09
N SER A 95 6.98 -36.25 7.83
CA SER A 95 6.18 -36.23 6.59
C SER A 95 5.55 -34.86 6.28
N ASP A 96 5.60 -34.33 5.06
CA ASP A 96 6.01 -34.92 3.79
C ASP A 96 6.38 -33.83 2.79
N SER A 97 7.06 -34.25 1.73
CA SER A 97 7.54 -33.41 0.63
C SER A 97 6.42 -32.60 -0.04
N ALA A 98 6.68 -31.32 -0.31
CA ALA A 98 5.91 -30.53 -1.27
C ALA A 98 6.85 -30.02 -2.39
N PRO A 99 6.40 -30.07 -3.65
CA PRO A 99 7.25 -29.85 -4.82
C PRO A 99 7.65 -28.37 -4.92
N SER A 100 8.92 -28.14 -5.25
CA SER A 100 9.45 -26.83 -5.58
C SER A 100 8.76 -26.27 -6.83
N SER A 101 7.70 -25.48 -6.62
CA SER A 101 7.23 -24.55 -7.64
C SER A 101 8.28 -23.45 -7.76
N THR A 102 9.06 -23.47 -8.84
CA THR A 102 9.88 -22.34 -9.25
C THR A 102 8.94 -21.19 -9.61
N VAL A 103 8.59 -20.39 -8.60
CA VAL A 103 7.96 -19.09 -8.79
C VAL A 103 8.98 -18.24 -9.54
N ARG A 104 8.82 -18.12 -10.86
CA ARG A 104 9.50 -17.10 -11.65
C ARG A 104 9.09 -15.76 -11.06
N ASP A 105 10.01 -15.10 -10.37
CA ASP A 105 9.80 -13.75 -9.87
C ASP A 105 9.73 -12.79 -11.09
N PRO A 106 8.56 -12.18 -11.37
CA PRO A 106 8.39 -11.28 -12.52
C PRO A 106 9.25 -10.01 -12.41
N TRP A 107 9.88 -9.74 -11.26
CA TRP A 107 10.72 -8.57 -11.03
C TRP A 107 12.22 -8.84 -11.19
N ALA A 108 12.63 -10.11 -11.28
CA ALA A 108 14.04 -10.47 -11.45
C ALA A 108 14.63 -10.01 -12.81
N GLU A 109 13.77 -9.81 -13.81
CA GLU A 109 14.21 -9.40 -15.15
C GLU A 109 14.49 -7.89 -15.27
N VAL A 110 13.98 -7.05 -14.36
CA VAL A 110 14.13 -5.58 -14.42
C VAL A 110 15.57 -5.13 -14.12
N LYS A 111 16.34 -5.91 -13.34
CA LYS A 111 17.74 -5.58 -12.98
C LYS A 111 18.74 -5.68 -14.14
N ARG A 112 18.33 -6.16 -15.34
CA ARG A 112 19.21 -6.31 -16.51
C ARG A 112 19.13 -5.15 -17.52
N GLY A 113 18.22 -4.19 -17.32
CA GLY A 113 18.14 -2.99 -18.15
C GLY A 113 18.95 -1.84 -17.55
N SER A 114 19.74 -1.13 -18.37
CA SER A 114 20.36 0.12 -17.97
C SER A 114 19.28 1.13 -17.60
N ASP A 115 19.22 1.52 -16.33
CA ASP A 115 18.27 2.47 -15.74
C ASP A 115 18.68 3.91 -16.05
N GLU A 116 18.79 4.25 -17.34
CA GLU A 116 18.94 5.64 -17.74
C GLU A 116 17.59 6.16 -18.22
N PRO A 117 16.98 7.15 -17.53
CA PRO A 117 15.73 7.74 -17.98
C PRO A 117 15.97 8.42 -19.34
N GLN A 118 15.26 7.95 -20.36
CA GLN A 118 15.20 8.64 -21.66
C GLN A 118 14.72 10.08 -21.42
N PRO A 119 15.45 11.11 -21.89
CA PRO A 119 14.99 12.49 -21.77
C PRO A 119 13.70 12.68 -22.58
N TRP A 120 12.63 13.13 -21.92
CA TRP A 120 11.38 13.47 -22.59
C TRP A 120 11.63 14.63 -23.56
N THR A 121 11.41 14.37 -24.86
CA THR A 121 11.38 15.42 -25.89
C THR A 121 9.92 15.77 -26.26
N PRO A 122 9.50 17.04 -26.18
CA PRO A 122 8.15 17.44 -26.54
C PRO A 122 7.93 17.37 -28.06
N VAL A 123 6.86 16.70 -28.49
CA VAL A 123 6.47 16.63 -29.91
C VAL A 123 5.70 17.90 -30.28
N VAL A 124 6.36 18.83 -30.97
CA VAL A 124 5.71 20.02 -31.51
C VAL A 124 5.01 19.65 -32.82
N ARG A 125 3.67 19.54 -32.82
CA ARG A 125 2.89 19.38 -34.06
C ARG A 125 2.96 20.68 -34.86
N ARG A 126 3.65 20.68 -36.01
CA ARG A 126 3.59 21.79 -36.97
C ARG A 126 2.25 21.73 -37.72
N LYS A 127 1.60 22.89 -37.83
CA LYS A 127 0.39 23.12 -38.62
C LYS A 127 0.71 23.14 -40.11
#